data_AF-A0A2H5ZEJ6-F1
#
_entry.id   AF-A0A2H5ZEJ6-F1
#
_cell.length_a   1.000
_cell.length_b   1.000
_cell.length_c   1.000
_cell.angle_alpha   90.00
_cell.angle_beta   90.00
_cell.angle_gamma   90.00
#
_symmetry.space_group_name_H-M   'P 1'
#
loop_
_entity.id
_entity.type
_entity.pdbx_description
1 polymer ?
#
loop_
_entity_poly.entity_id
_entity_poly.type
_entity_poly.pdbx_seq_one_letter_code
_entity_poly.pdbx_strand_id
1 'polypeptide(L)' 'MKEFHCGDVVPGCTATFRFATDEEIFAAVVRHARADHGMAEVPPEVMEEVRRLIRPAA' A
#
# COMPACT_ATOMS: atom_id res chain seq x y z
N MET A 1 2.41 -5.42 -14.75
CA MET A 1 2.88 -5.01 -13.41
C MET A 1 2.04 -3.86 -12.92
N LYS A 2 1.92 -3.75 -11.60
CA LYS A 2 1.14 -2.73 -10.90
C LYS A 2 2.02 -2.07 -9.85
N GLU A 3 1.67 -0.84 -9.49
CA GLU A 3 2.39 -0.09 -8.46
C GLU A 3 1.45 0.70 -7.55
N PHE A 4 1.95 0.96 -6.34
CA PHE A 4 1.29 1.77 -5.32
C PHE A 4 2.33 2.59 -4.55
N HIS A 5 1.97 3.81 -4.18
CA HIS A 5 2.81 4.72 -3.41
C HIS A 5 2.12 5.02 -2.08
N CYS A 6 2.75 4.62 -0.96
CA CYS A 6 2.15 4.83 0.36
C CYS A 6 1.93 6.31 0.67
N GLY A 7 2.77 7.19 0.13
CA GLY A 7 2.64 8.65 0.24
C GLY A 7 1.29 9.21 -0.24
N ASP A 8 0.59 8.49 -1.10
CA ASP A 8 -0.75 8.87 -1.58
C ASP A 8 -1.82 8.70 -0.48
N VAL A 9 -1.53 7.92 0.58
CA VAL A 9 -2.41 7.69 1.74
C VAL A 9 -1.83 8.27 3.03
N VAL A 10 -0.52 8.15 3.24
CA VAL A 10 0.19 8.62 4.43
C VAL A 10 1.16 9.73 4.02
N PRO A 11 0.79 11.02 4.21
CA PRO A 11 1.64 12.14 3.84
C PRO A 11 3.04 12.02 4.46
N GLY A 12 4.07 12.14 3.63
CA GLY A 12 5.47 12.01 4.04
C GLY A 12 6.05 10.60 3.99
N CYS A 13 5.23 9.56 3.76
CA CYS A 13 5.75 8.22 3.50
C CYS A 13 6.26 8.11 2.05
N THR A 14 7.49 7.61 1.87
CA THR A 14 8.11 7.45 0.55
C THR A 14 8.10 6.01 0.04
N ALA A 15 7.45 5.09 0.74
CA ALA A 15 7.40 3.68 0.35
C ALA A 15 6.65 3.48 -0.96
N THR A 16 7.22 2.68 -1.85
CA THR A 16 6.63 2.31 -3.15
C THR A 16 6.63 0.81 -3.31
N PHE A 17 5.56 0.26 -3.87
CA PHE A 17 5.37 -1.18 -4.07
C PHE A 17 5.14 -1.45 -5.55
N ARG A 18 5.81 -2.45 -6.12
CA ARG A 18 5.64 -2.85 -7.52
C ARG A 18 5.57 -4.37 -7.61
N PHE A 19 4.42 -4.91 -8.04
CA PHE A 19 4.14 -6.35 -8.07
C PHE A 19 3.29 -6.73 -9.28
N ALA A 20 3.01 -8.02 -9.47
CA ALA A 20 2.19 -8.49 -10.56
C ALA A 20 0.69 -8.30 -10.27
N THR A 21 0.27 -8.48 -9.01
CA THR A 21 -1.15 -8.42 -8.61
C THR A 21 -1.43 -7.44 -7.47
N ASP A 22 -2.72 -7.16 -7.22
CA ASP A 22 -3.14 -6.27 -6.13
C ASP A 22 -2.92 -6.94 -4.77
N GLU A 23 -3.10 -8.26 -4.69
CA GLU A 23 -2.91 -9.05 -3.48
C GLU A 23 -1.47 -9.01 -2.98
N GLU A 24 -0.50 -9.04 -3.90
CA GLU A 24 0.92 -8.88 -3.56
C GLU A 24 1.21 -7.47 -3.03
N ILE A 25 0.59 -6.44 -3.62
CA ILE A 25 0.66 -5.06 -3.10
C ILE A 25 0.04 -5.00 -1.69
N PHE A 26 -1.15 -5.57 -1.48
CA PHE A 26 -1.82 -5.57 -0.18
C PHE A 26 -1.01 -6.27 0.90
N ALA A 27 -0.44 -7.44 0.60
CA ALA A 27 0.43 -8.14 1.55
C ALA A 27 1.66 -7.31 1.92
N ALA A 28 2.25 -6.59 0.95
CA ALA A 28 3.37 -5.69 1.21
C ALA A 28 2.96 -4.45 2.03
N VAL A 29 1.79 -3.87 1.75
CA VAL A 29 1.23 -2.72 2.48
C VAL A 29 0.94 -3.07 3.94
N VAL A 30 0.31 -4.23 4.21
CA VAL A 30 0.04 -4.67 5.59
C VAL A 30 1.34 -4.86 6.38
N ARG A 31 2.35 -5.49 5.77
CA ARG A 31 3.67 -5.66 6.40
C ARG A 31 4.32 -4.30 6.68
N HIS A 32 4.29 -3.39 5.72
CA HIS A 32 4.85 -2.04 5.85
C HIS A 32 4.14 -1.23 6.94
N ALA A 33 2.80 -1.19 6.93
CA ALA A 33 2.02 -0.47 7.92
C ALA A 33 2.32 -0.96 9.36
N ARG A 34 2.50 -2.27 9.54
CA ARG A 34 2.90 -2.84 10.83
C ARG A 34 4.31 -2.42 11.24
N ALA A 35 5.27 -2.49 10.33
CA ALA A 35 6.69 -2.23 10.62
C ALA A 35 6.99 -0.74 10.84
N ASP A 36 6.44 0.12 9.98
CA ASP A 36 6.87 1.52 9.85
C ASP A 36 5.87 2.51 10.44
N HIS A 37 4.62 2.08 10.65
CA HIS A 37 3.55 2.90 11.23
C HIS A 37 3.00 2.33 12.54
N GLY A 38 3.51 1.20 13.03
CA GLY A 38 3.02 0.54 14.24
C GLY A 38 1.56 0.08 14.15
N MET A 39 1.03 -0.01 12.93
CA MET A 39 -0.36 -0.35 12.67
C MET A 39 -0.53 -1.86 12.71
N ALA A 40 -0.95 -2.38 13.87
CA ALA A 40 -1.14 -3.82 14.08
C ALA A 40 -2.15 -4.42 13.09
N GLU A 41 -3.19 -3.66 12.74
CA GLU A 41 -4.21 -4.00 11.76
C GLU A 41 -4.49 -2.78 10.88
N VAL A 42 -4.56 -2.99 9.56
CA VAL A 42 -4.90 -1.92 8.61
C VAL A 42 -6.43 -1.83 8.50
N PRO A 43 -7.05 -0.67 8.79
CA PRO A 43 -8.49 -0.52 8.70
C PRO A 43 -9.03 -0.81 7.29
N PRO A 44 -10.22 -1.41 7.14
CA PRO A 44 -10.79 -1.75 5.83
C PRO A 44 -10.91 -0.54 4.88
N GLU A 45 -11.25 0.64 5.41
CA GLU A 45 -11.36 1.87 4.64
C GLU A 45 -10.01 2.31 4.04
N VAL A 46 -8.92 2.05 4.75
CA VAL A 46 -7.55 2.31 4.25
C VAL A 46 -7.22 1.29 3.16
N MET A 47 -7.57 0.02 3.33
CA MET A 47 -7.35 -1.00 2.28
C MET A 47 -8.15 -0.72 1.00
N GLU A 48 -9.38 -0.21 1.14
CA GLU A 48 -10.18 0.22 -0.01
C GLU A 48 -9.57 1.44 -0.72
N GLU A 49 -8.97 2.38 0.03
CA GLU A 49 -8.24 3.50 -0.57
C GLU A 49 -6.96 3.05 -1.29
N VAL A 50 -6.17 2.17 -0.65
CA VAL A 50 -5.01 1.54 -1.29
C VAL A 50 -5.41 0.88 -2.59
N ARG A 51 -6.51 0.12 -2.61
CA ARG A 51 -7.03 -0.54 -3.82
C ARG A 51 -7.36 0.45 -4.93
N ARG A 52 -7.98 1.59 -4.60
CA ARG A 52 -8.30 2.65 -5.59
C ARG A 52 -7.07 3.33 -6.17
N LEU A 53 -5.99 3.39 -5.42
CA LEU A 53 -4.75 4.10 -5.79
C LEU A 53 -3.72 3.21 -6.50
N ILE A 54 -3.95 1.90 -6.59
CA ILE A 54 -3.09 1.01 -7.40
C ILE A 54 -3.21 1.38 -8.88
N ARG A 55 -2.07 1.57 -9.53
CA ARG A 55 -1.95 1.98 -10.93
C ARG A 55 -1.06 1.01 -11.72
N PRO A 56 -1.16 0.96 -13.07
CA PRO A 56 -0.19 0.24 -13.89
C PRO A 56 1.22 0.77 -13.60
N ALA A 57 2.18 -0.15 -13.47
CA ALA A 57 3.57 0.25 -13.28
C ALA A 57 4.14 0.84 -14.58
N ALA A 58 4.76 2.02 -14.48
CA ALA A 58 5.46 2.70 -15.58
C ALA A 58 6.81 2.07 -15.95
#